data_AF-A0A5C7LLN9-F1
#
_entry.id   AF-A0A5C7LLN9-F1
#
_cell.length_a   1.000
_cell.length_b   1.000
_cell.length_c   1.000
_cell.angle_alpha   90.00
_cell.angle_beta   90.00
_cell.angle_gamma   90.00
#
_symmetry.space_group_name_H-M   'P 1'
#
loop_
_entity.id
_entity.type
_entity.pdbx_description
1 polymer ?
#
loop_
_entity_poly.entity_id
_entity_poly.type
_entity_poly.pdbx_seq_one_letter_code
_entity_poly.pdbx_strand_id
1 'polypeptide(L)'
;MKMTEIESVIEAVLGEDDLEKAIDAAISDVGQELGDEIDTLLEDDEEPKPIETRLILPRLDRLTFDDLQYIVGKLDTYRTEVQETLEQKREERLKELNERIARDKAELAALSPVPVAAGKAKMENPSTPKYRDPAKPENTWAGRGKQPMWLKEKLEAGAKLEDFLIDKPEPVPADTGF
;
A
#
# COMPACT_ATOMS: atom_id res chain seq x y z
N MET A 1 33.23 16.18 2.74
CA MET A 1 33.70 17.33 3.52
C MET A 1 32.70 18.50 3.52
N LYS A 2 31.37 18.26 3.55
CA LYS A 2 30.37 19.36 3.56
C LYS A 2 29.02 19.00 4.21
N MET A 3 28.95 18.00 5.10
CA MET A 3 27.72 17.73 5.86
C MET A 3 27.88 18.28 7.29
N THR A 4 28.99 17.90 7.92
CA THR A 4 29.40 18.34 9.27
C THR A 4 29.64 19.86 9.37
N GLU A 5 30.01 20.52 8.28
CA GLU A 5 30.24 21.98 8.26
C GLU A 5 28.92 22.75 8.06
N ILE A 6 27.93 22.14 7.42
CA ILE A 6 26.57 22.68 7.31
C ILE A 6 25.85 22.49 8.63
N GLU A 7 25.94 21.30 9.23
CA GLU A 7 25.42 21.02 10.58
C GLU A 7 26.03 21.98 11.62
N SER A 8 27.35 22.18 11.61
CA SER A 8 28.03 23.10 12.53
C SER A 8 27.64 24.58 12.34
N VAL A 9 27.37 25.03 11.10
CA VAL A 9 26.93 26.41 10.84
C VAL A 9 25.46 26.62 11.19
N ILE A 10 24.64 25.59 11.00
CA ILE A 10 23.22 25.61 11.37
C ILE A 10 23.08 25.58 12.90
N GLU A 11 23.82 24.72 13.61
CA GLU A 11 23.87 24.62 15.07
C GLU A 11 24.39 25.91 15.74
N ALA A 12 25.24 26.67 15.03
CA ALA A 12 25.73 27.97 15.49
C ALA A 12 24.75 29.13 15.29
N VAL A 13 23.73 28.97 14.43
CA VAL A 13 22.76 30.02 14.05
C VAL A 13 21.37 29.75 14.64
N LEU A 14 21.02 28.48 14.82
CA LEU A 14 19.79 27.98 15.42
C LEU A 14 20.20 26.91 16.42
N GLY A 15 19.88 27.09 17.71
CA GLY A 15 20.13 26.03 18.69
C GLY A 15 19.44 24.73 18.25
N GLU A 16 19.95 23.58 18.67
CA GLU A 16 19.40 22.28 18.26
C GLU A 16 17.88 22.16 18.52
N ASP A 17 17.39 22.80 19.61
CA ASP A 17 15.96 22.97 19.91
C ASP A 17 15.19 23.84 18.89
N ASP A 18 15.80 24.90 18.35
CA ASP A 18 15.18 25.77 17.33
C ASP A 18 15.15 25.08 15.96
N LEU A 19 16.12 24.22 15.66
CA LEU A 19 16.13 23.41 14.44
C LEU A 19 15.01 22.36 14.47
N GLU A 20 14.87 21.64 15.59
CA GLU A 20 13.84 20.62 15.77
C GLU A 20 12.44 21.25 15.69
N LYS A 21 12.26 22.43 16.31
CA LYS A 21 11.04 23.22 16.22
C LYS A 21 10.75 23.75 14.82
N ALA A 22 11.77 24.13 14.05
CA ALA A 22 11.61 24.58 12.66
C ALA A 22 11.25 23.41 11.73
N ILE A 23 11.83 22.24 11.95
CA ILE A 23 11.49 21.01 11.21
C ILE A 23 10.07 20.58 11.55
N ASP A 24 9.68 20.56 12.82
CA ASP A 24 8.31 20.24 13.25
C ASP A 24 7.29 21.24 12.69
N ALA A 25 7.63 22.53 12.66
CA ALA A 25 6.80 23.56 12.05
C ALA A 25 6.64 23.31 10.54
N ALA A 26 7.72 22.98 9.84
CA ALA A 26 7.68 22.67 8.40
C ALA A 26 6.88 21.38 8.12
N ILE A 27 7.04 20.34 8.95
CA ILE A 27 6.28 19.09 8.83
C ILE A 27 4.79 19.34 9.11
N SER A 28 4.46 20.19 10.09
CA SER A 28 3.08 20.58 10.38
C SER A 28 2.45 21.40 9.26
N ASP A 29 3.21 22.31 8.64
CA ASP A 29 2.76 23.15 7.52
C ASP A 29 2.45 22.28 6.30
N VAL A 30 3.37 21.38 5.92
CA VAL A 30 3.16 20.38 4.86
C VAL A 30 2.01 19.44 5.22
N GLY A 31 1.87 19.04 6.48
CA GLY A 31 0.77 18.21 6.95
C GLY A 31 -0.59 18.90 6.86
N GLN A 32 -0.63 20.22 7.05
CA GLN A 32 -1.84 21.02 6.93
C GLN A 32 -2.19 21.29 5.45
N GLU A 33 -1.20 21.59 4.61
CA GLU A 33 -1.38 21.75 3.16
C GLU A 33 -1.86 20.45 2.51
N LEU A 34 -1.25 19.31 2.85
CA LEU A 34 -1.71 17.99 2.40
C LEU A 34 -3.11 17.65 2.96
N GLY A 35 -3.42 18.07 4.18
CA GLY A 35 -4.74 17.89 4.80
C GLY A 35 -5.83 18.65 4.04
N ASP A 36 -5.60 19.93 3.77
CA ASP A 36 -6.51 20.80 3.02
C ASP A 36 -6.65 20.31 1.57
N GLU A 37 -5.59 19.78 0.95
CA GLU A 37 -5.62 19.26 -0.42
C GLU A 37 -6.31 17.88 -0.52
N ILE A 38 -6.29 17.09 0.55
CA ILE A 38 -7.08 15.84 0.68
C ILE A 38 -8.55 16.17 0.91
N ASP A 39 -8.85 17.17 1.75
CA ASP A 39 -10.21 17.65 2.00
C ASP A 39 -10.85 18.18 0.72
N THR A 40 -10.09 18.96 -0.08
CA THR A 40 -10.53 19.44 -1.40
C THR A 40 -10.78 18.31 -2.40
N LEU A 41 -10.01 17.20 -2.36
CA LEU A 41 -10.23 16.01 -3.20
C LEU A 41 -11.43 15.16 -2.75
N LEU A 42 -11.75 15.22 -1.45
CA LEU A 42 -12.91 14.59 -0.84
C LEU A 42 -14.19 15.43 -1.02
N GLU A 43 -14.08 16.72 -1.30
CA GLU A 43 -15.23 17.61 -1.59
C GLU A 43 -15.89 17.32 -2.95
N ASP A 44 -15.18 16.69 -3.90
CA ASP A 44 -15.76 16.15 -5.15
C ASP A 44 -16.42 14.77 -4.93
N ASP A 45 -16.94 14.49 -3.73
CA ASP A 45 -18.00 13.51 -3.53
C ASP A 45 -19.35 14.13 -3.97
N GLU A 46 -19.43 14.57 -5.24
CA GLU A 46 -20.74 14.74 -5.87
C GLU A 46 -21.33 13.34 -5.94
N GLU A 47 -22.02 12.96 -4.85
CA GLU A 47 -22.73 11.70 -4.71
C GLU A 47 -23.38 11.39 -6.05
N PRO A 48 -23.14 10.20 -6.65
CA PRO A 48 -23.63 9.93 -7.99
C PRO A 48 -25.13 10.17 -7.98
N LYS A 49 -25.58 11.24 -8.65
CA LYS A 49 -26.98 11.65 -8.65
C LYS A 49 -27.79 10.43 -9.00
N PRO A 50 -28.68 9.96 -8.09
CA PRO A 50 -29.44 8.76 -8.35
C PRO A 50 -30.18 8.99 -9.66
N ILE A 51 -30.00 8.09 -10.62
CA ILE A 51 -30.78 8.11 -11.85
C ILE A 51 -32.21 7.77 -11.42
N GLU A 52 -33.00 8.80 -11.10
CA GLU A 52 -34.41 8.70 -10.69
C GLU A 52 -35.31 8.32 -11.87
N THR A 53 -34.88 7.36 -12.70
CA THR A 53 -35.75 6.79 -13.71
C THR A 53 -36.63 5.77 -13.00
N ARG A 54 -37.66 6.25 -12.31
CA ARG A 54 -38.68 5.41 -11.71
C ARG A 54 -39.43 4.73 -12.85
N LEU A 55 -39.03 3.50 -13.18
CA LEU A 55 -39.81 2.63 -14.04
C LEU A 55 -41.16 2.39 -13.34
N ILE A 56 -42.18 3.12 -13.78
CA ILE A 56 -43.55 2.89 -13.36
C ILE A 56 -43.96 1.60 -14.05
N LEU A 57 -43.66 0.47 -13.40
CA LEU A 57 -44.09 -0.83 -13.87
C LEU A 57 -45.62 -0.85 -13.80
N PRO A 58 -46.34 -1.01 -14.92
CA PRO A 58 -47.77 -1.28 -14.87
C PRO A 58 -47.99 -2.59 -14.11
N ARG A 59 -49.21 -2.82 -13.62
CA ARG A 59 -49.49 -4.05 -12.88
C ARG A 59 -49.10 -5.27 -13.72
N LEU A 60 -48.29 -6.15 -13.13
CA LEU A 60 -47.71 -7.31 -13.82
C LEU A 60 -48.78 -8.28 -14.37
N ASP A 61 -50.01 -8.20 -13.89
CA ASP A 61 -51.16 -9.01 -14.29
C ASP A 61 -51.70 -8.66 -15.69
N ARG A 62 -51.31 -7.53 -16.28
CA ARG A 62 -51.77 -7.07 -17.61
C ARG A 62 -50.67 -7.00 -18.67
N LEU A 63 -49.43 -7.32 -18.33
CA LEU A 63 -48.30 -7.33 -19.26
C LEU A 63 -48.32 -8.62 -20.08
N THR A 64 -48.21 -8.50 -21.40
CA THR A 64 -47.98 -9.66 -22.27
C THR A 64 -46.51 -10.09 -22.20
N PHE A 65 -46.21 -11.30 -22.68
CA PHE A 65 -44.83 -11.77 -22.75
C PHE A 65 -43.94 -10.84 -23.59
N ASP A 66 -44.48 -10.26 -24.66
CA ASP A 66 -43.78 -9.29 -25.51
C ASP A 66 -43.44 -8.00 -24.74
N ASP A 67 -44.39 -7.49 -23.94
CA ASP A 67 -44.15 -6.33 -23.09
C ASP A 67 -43.08 -6.59 -22.01
N LEU A 68 -43.02 -7.82 -21.47
CA LEU A 68 -41.97 -8.22 -20.54
C LEU A 68 -40.60 -8.29 -21.21
N GLN A 69 -40.53 -8.81 -22.44
CA GLN A 69 -39.29 -8.82 -23.21
C GLN A 69 -38.82 -7.39 -23.54
N TYR A 70 -39.75 -6.49 -23.86
CA TYR A 70 -39.46 -5.07 -24.05
C TYR A 70 -38.86 -4.42 -22.79
N ILE A 71 -39.46 -4.67 -21.62
CA ILE A 71 -38.98 -4.13 -20.34
C ILE A 71 -37.58 -4.66 -20.00
N VAL A 72 -37.33 -5.96 -20.21
CA VAL A 72 -36.00 -6.55 -19.97
C VAL A 72 -34.96 -5.93 -20.89
N GLY A 73 -35.24 -5.82 -22.19
CA GLY A 73 -34.33 -5.15 -23.12
C GLY A 73 -34.06 -3.70 -22.75
N LYS A 74 -35.09 -2.98 -22.30
CA LYS A 74 -34.96 -1.60 -21.83
C LYS A 74 -34.12 -1.50 -20.55
N LEU A 75 -34.25 -2.45 -19.62
CA LEU A 75 -33.44 -2.54 -18.41
C LEU A 75 -31.95 -2.82 -18.72
N ASP A 76 -31.66 -3.70 -19.68
CA ASP A 76 -30.27 -3.97 -20.10
C ASP A 76 -29.60 -2.75 -20.73
N THR A 77 -30.35 -1.98 -21.54
CA THR A 77 -29.86 -0.70 -22.08
C THR A 77 -29.55 0.27 -20.94
N TYR A 78 -30.48 0.49 -20.01
CA TYR A 78 -30.24 1.39 -18.88
C TYR A 78 -29.09 0.94 -17.99
N ARG A 79 -28.97 -0.37 -17.75
CA ARG A 79 -27.85 -0.93 -16.99
C ARG A 79 -26.51 -0.59 -17.66
N THR A 80 -26.45 -0.72 -18.98
CA THR A 80 -25.23 -0.44 -19.75
C THR A 80 -24.88 1.05 -19.69
N GLU A 81 -25.87 1.94 -19.87
CA GLU A 81 -25.68 3.40 -19.75
C GLU A 81 -25.18 3.81 -18.34
N VAL A 82 -25.73 3.20 -17.28
CA VAL A 82 -25.29 3.42 -15.89
C VAL A 82 -23.85 2.93 -15.68
N GLN A 83 -23.49 1.78 -16.25
CA GLN A 83 -22.13 1.24 -16.13
C GLN A 83 -21.12 2.11 -16.87
N GLU A 84 -21.44 2.56 -18.08
CA GLU A 84 -20.56 3.41 -18.88
C GLU A 84 -20.31 4.75 -18.18
N THR A 85 -21.35 5.38 -17.65
CA THR A 85 -21.20 6.64 -16.90
C THR A 85 -20.38 6.48 -15.63
N LEU A 86 -20.53 5.36 -14.91
CA LEU A 86 -19.70 5.03 -13.75
C LEU A 86 -18.24 4.77 -14.12
N GLU A 87 -17.99 4.07 -15.23
CA GLU A 87 -16.64 3.79 -15.73
C GLU A 87 -15.92 5.05 -16.22
N GLN A 88 -16.64 5.93 -16.94
CA GLN A 88 -16.11 7.24 -17.33
C GLN A 88 -15.70 8.06 -16.10
N LYS A 89 -16.55 8.11 -15.08
CA LYS A 89 -16.22 8.81 -13.82
C LYS A 89 -15.01 8.21 -13.11
N ARG A 90 -14.87 6.88 -13.10
CA ARG A 90 -13.70 6.21 -12.54
C ARG A 90 -12.43 6.50 -13.34
N GLU A 91 -12.51 6.52 -14.66
CA GLU A 91 -11.39 6.82 -15.53
C GLU A 91 -10.93 8.27 -15.37
N GLU A 92 -11.86 9.22 -15.29
CA GLU A 92 -11.59 10.64 -14.98
C GLU A 92 -10.81 10.77 -13.66
N ARG A 93 -11.31 10.15 -12.58
CA ARG A 93 -10.66 10.17 -11.26
C ARG A 93 -9.28 9.50 -11.28
N LEU A 94 -9.12 8.39 -12.00
CA LEU A 94 -7.82 7.72 -12.17
C LEU A 94 -6.82 8.59 -12.93
N LYS A 95 -7.28 9.28 -13.97
CA LYS A 95 -6.44 10.17 -14.78
C LYS A 95 -5.97 11.36 -13.96
N GLU A 96 -6.88 12.00 -13.23
CA GLU A 96 -6.58 13.12 -12.34
C GLU A 96 -5.55 12.71 -11.27
N LEU A 97 -5.77 11.58 -10.59
CA LEU A 97 -4.84 11.06 -9.60
C LEU A 97 -3.47 10.76 -10.21
N ASN A 98 -3.43 10.18 -11.41
CA ASN A 98 -2.17 9.87 -12.09
C ASN A 98 -1.41 11.15 -12.53
N GLU A 99 -2.12 12.18 -13.00
CA GLU A 99 -1.53 13.48 -13.32
C GLU A 99 -0.94 14.16 -12.09
N ARG A 100 -1.62 14.05 -10.94
CA ARG A 100 -1.13 14.59 -9.67
C ARG A 100 0.10 13.84 -9.15
N ILE A 101 0.08 12.51 -9.15
CA ILE A 101 1.27 11.69 -8.83
C ILE A 101 2.44 12.07 -9.76
N ALA A 102 2.18 12.36 -11.03
CA ALA A 102 3.22 12.79 -11.96
C ALA A 102 3.79 14.18 -11.61
N ARG A 103 2.94 15.12 -11.15
CA ARG A 103 3.36 16.44 -10.66
C ARG A 103 4.25 16.30 -9.43
N ASP A 104 3.78 15.60 -8.41
CA ASP A 104 4.50 15.45 -7.14
C ASP A 104 5.83 14.73 -7.35
N LYS A 105 5.85 13.72 -8.24
CA LYS A 105 7.08 13.04 -8.65
C LYS A 105 8.06 13.96 -9.38
N ALA A 106 7.56 14.89 -10.21
CA ALA A 106 8.40 15.85 -10.90
C ALA A 106 8.99 16.88 -9.94
N GLU A 107 8.22 17.33 -8.96
CA GLU A 107 8.67 18.24 -7.91
C GLU A 107 9.74 17.59 -7.01
N LEU A 108 9.50 16.37 -6.55
CA LEU A 108 10.48 15.57 -5.81
C LEU A 108 11.77 15.34 -6.62
N ALA A 109 11.66 15.15 -7.94
CA ALA A 109 12.81 15.03 -8.82
C ALA A 109 13.58 16.35 -9.01
N ALA A 110 12.92 17.50 -8.88
CA ALA A 110 13.57 18.82 -8.95
C ALA A 110 14.31 19.17 -7.64
N LEU A 111 13.80 18.70 -6.50
CA LEU A 111 14.39 18.92 -5.16
C LEU A 111 15.59 17.99 -4.87
N SER A 112 15.74 16.87 -5.60
CA SER A 112 16.84 15.93 -5.42
C SER A 112 17.75 15.86 -6.66
N PRO A 113 19.02 16.34 -6.61
CA PRO A 113 19.96 16.20 -7.72
C PRO A 113 20.54 14.78 -7.85
N VAL A 114 20.01 13.79 -7.11
CA VAL A 114 20.44 12.39 -7.20
C VAL A 114 19.36 11.59 -7.94
N PRO A 115 19.67 10.95 -9.08
CA PRO A 115 18.71 10.13 -9.80
C PRO A 115 18.43 8.87 -8.99
N VAL A 116 17.38 8.89 -8.16
CA VAL A 116 16.74 7.66 -7.70
C VAL A 116 15.97 7.09 -8.89
N ALA A 117 16.67 6.27 -9.66
CA ALA A 117 16.08 5.46 -10.71
C ALA A 117 14.85 4.75 -10.14
N ALA A 118 13.69 5.03 -10.74
CA ALA A 118 12.44 4.32 -10.50
C ALA A 118 12.52 2.90 -11.06
N GLY A 119 13.47 2.10 -10.57
CA GLY A 119 13.30 0.66 -10.51
C GLY A 119 12.39 0.39 -9.34
N LYS A 120 11.35 -0.43 -9.53
CA LYS A 120 10.74 -1.16 -8.42
C LYS A 120 11.88 -1.94 -7.77
N ALA A 121 12.52 -1.34 -6.76
CA ALA A 121 13.42 -2.05 -5.89
C ALA A 121 12.50 -3.03 -5.13
N LYS A 122 12.32 -4.20 -5.73
CA LYS A 122 12.01 -5.41 -4.97
C LYS A 122 13.05 -5.36 -3.85
N MET A 123 12.58 -5.12 -2.63
CA MET A 123 13.42 -5.07 -1.45
C MET A 123 13.96 -6.48 -1.26
N GLU A 124 14.97 -6.81 -2.04
CA GLU A 124 15.70 -8.05 -1.98
C GLU A 124 16.58 -7.89 -0.76
N ASN A 125 16.01 -8.09 0.42
CA ASN A 125 16.77 -8.29 1.64
C ASN A 125 17.60 -9.55 1.37
N PRO A 126 18.92 -9.47 1.14
CA PRO A 126 19.76 -10.66 1.08
C PRO A 126 20.12 -11.00 2.54
N SER A 127 19.09 -11.18 3.36
CA SER A 127 19.28 -11.82 4.65
C SER A 127 19.23 -13.30 4.35
N THR A 128 20.40 -13.93 4.22
CA THR A 128 20.50 -15.37 4.04
C THR A 128 19.62 -16.03 5.09
N PRO A 129 18.55 -16.76 4.69
CA PRO A 129 17.64 -17.35 5.64
C PRO A 129 18.43 -18.35 6.49
N LYS A 130 18.41 -18.18 7.81
CA LYS A 130 19.14 -19.03 8.75
C LYS A 130 18.27 -20.18 9.26
N TYR A 131 16.96 -19.92 9.33
CA TYR A 131 15.96 -20.88 9.77
C TYR A 131 14.89 -21.09 8.70
N ARG A 132 14.42 -22.32 8.51
CA ARG A 132 13.36 -22.72 7.57
C ARG A 132 12.39 -23.68 8.23
N ASP A 133 11.11 -23.51 7.94
CA ASP A 133 10.07 -24.44 8.40
C ASP A 133 10.11 -25.74 7.57
N PRO A 134 10.26 -26.93 8.19
CA PRO A 134 10.19 -28.22 7.50
C PRO A 134 8.79 -28.53 6.96
N ALA A 135 7.73 -27.96 7.55
CA ALA A 135 6.36 -28.18 7.08
C ALA A 135 6.00 -27.26 5.90
N LYS A 136 6.57 -26.06 5.84
CA LYS A 136 6.34 -25.11 4.75
C LYS A 136 7.67 -24.46 4.30
N PRO A 137 8.29 -24.96 3.22
CA PRO A 137 9.60 -24.52 2.75
C PRO A 137 9.68 -23.03 2.32
N GLU A 138 8.54 -22.37 2.19
CA GLU A 138 8.36 -20.96 1.83
C GLU A 138 8.59 -20.03 3.04
N ASN A 139 8.41 -20.56 4.25
CA ASN A 139 8.59 -19.83 5.49
C ASN A 139 10.05 -19.89 5.91
N THR A 140 10.76 -18.77 5.73
CA THR A 140 12.17 -18.64 6.15
C THR A 140 12.38 -17.45 7.05
N TRP A 141 13.31 -17.56 7.99
CA TRP A 141 13.67 -16.49 8.91
C TRP A 141 15.19 -16.33 8.99
N ALA A 142 15.67 -15.09 8.86
CA ALA A 142 17.10 -14.78 8.89
C ALA A 142 17.72 -14.79 10.30
N GLY A 143 16.92 -15.00 11.35
CA GLY A 143 17.42 -14.99 12.73
C GLY A 143 17.68 -13.61 13.33
N ARG A 144 17.28 -12.53 12.65
CA ARG A 144 17.34 -11.15 13.13
C ARG A 144 15.92 -10.57 13.23
N GLY A 145 15.66 -9.80 14.28
CA GLY A 145 14.37 -9.12 14.50
C GLY A 145 13.28 -10.00 15.13
N LYS A 146 12.02 -9.60 14.97
CA LYS A 146 10.85 -10.29 15.55
C LYS A 146 10.72 -11.70 14.96
N GLN A 147 10.54 -12.70 15.83
CA GLN A 147 10.32 -14.08 15.41
C GLN A 147 8.97 -14.21 14.66
N PRO A 148 8.92 -14.93 13.54
CA PRO A 148 7.69 -15.18 12.81
C PRO A 148 6.78 -16.15 13.57
N MET A 149 5.47 -16.05 13.33
CA MET A 149 4.45 -16.84 14.04
C MET A 149 4.71 -18.36 13.96
N TRP A 150 5.07 -18.88 12.78
CA TRP A 150 5.35 -20.31 12.57
C TRP A 150 6.48 -20.83 13.48
N LEU A 151 7.50 -20.01 13.75
CA LEU A 151 8.62 -20.39 14.59
C LEU A 151 8.22 -20.37 16.07
N LYS A 152 7.42 -19.37 16.46
CA LYS A 152 6.88 -19.27 17.81
C LYS A 152 5.97 -20.46 18.14
N GLU A 153 5.06 -20.83 17.23
CA GLU A 153 4.16 -21.97 17.41
C GLU A 153 4.93 -23.29 17.57
N LYS A 154 6.04 -23.45 16.82
CA LYS A 154 6.90 -24.63 16.92
C LYS A 154 7.71 -24.66 18.22
N LEU A 155 8.20 -23.51 18.68
CA LEU A 155 8.86 -23.39 19.98
C LEU A 155 7.89 -23.68 21.12
N GLU A 156 6.64 -23.21 21.03
CA GLU A 156 5.57 -23.51 22.00
C GLU A 156 5.17 -24.99 21.96
N ALA A 157 5.21 -25.64 20.80
CA ALA A 157 5.02 -27.08 20.65
C ALA A 157 6.19 -27.93 21.18
N GLY A 158 7.22 -27.31 21.75
CA GLY A 158 8.38 -28.00 22.36
C GLY A 158 9.52 -28.31 21.40
N ALA A 159 9.48 -27.82 20.16
CA ALA A 159 10.60 -27.93 19.23
C ALA A 159 11.71 -26.93 19.59
N LYS A 160 12.97 -27.26 19.26
CA LYS A 160 14.11 -26.38 19.48
C LYS A 160 14.37 -25.53 18.25
N LEU A 161 14.82 -24.29 18.47
CA LEU A 161 15.21 -23.34 17.42
C LEU A 161 16.24 -23.95 16.44
N GLU A 162 17.13 -24.79 16.95
CA GLU A 162 18.22 -25.48 16.24
C GLU A 162 17.71 -26.50 15.21
N ASP A 163 16.50 -27.03 15.37
CA ASP A 163 15.93 -28.02 14.44
C ASP A 163 15.49 -27.37 13.11
N PHE A 164 15.26 -26.06 13.14
CA PHE A 164 14.87 -25.26 11.97
C PHE A 164 16.06 -24.66 11.25
N LEU A 165 17.30 -24.89 11.70
CA LEU A 165 18.51 -24.30 11.12
C LEU A 165 18.79 -24.90 9.73
N ILE A 166 18.98 -24.06 8.72
CA ILE A 166 19.26 -24.53 7.34
C ILE A 166 20.65 -25.16 7.26
N ASP A 167 21.60 -24.65 8.02
CA ASP A 167 22.96 -25.18 8.16
C ASP A 167 23.04 -26.02 9.45
N LYS A 168 22.44 -27.21 9.43
CA LYS A 168 22.46 -28.12 10.58
C LYS A 168 23.88 -28.68 10.74
N PRO A 169 24.63 -28.37 11.82
CA PRO A 169 25.82 -29.15 12.14
C PRO A 169 25.34 -30.54 12.58
N GLU A 170 25.73 -31.57 11.83
CA GLU A 170 25.41 -32.96 12.18
C GLU A 170 25.86 -33.25 13.62
N PRO A 171 25.06 -34.02 14.40
CA PRO A 171 25.47 -34.44 15.72
C PRO A 171 26.63 -35.42 15.57
N VAL A 172 27.84 -34.97 15.89
CA VAL A 172 28.98 -35.88 16.13
C VAL A 172 28.55 -36.84 17.24
N PRO A 173 28.44 -38.16 16.98
CA PRO A 173 28.08 -39.11 18.01
C PRO A 173 29.23 -39.16 19.02
N ALA A 174 28.96 -38.70 20.24
CA ALA A 174 29.84 -38.90 21.37
C ALA A 174 29.86 -40.39 21.73
N ASP A 175 30.99 -41.02 21.42
CA ASP A 175 31.61 -42.16 22.09
C ASP A 175 30.82 -43.48 22.23
N THR A 176 31.31 -44.52 21.54
CA THR A 176 31.28 -45.91 22.04
C THR A 176 32.50 -46.67 21.52
N GLY A 177 33.61 -46.55 22.27
CA GLY A 177 34.52 -47.65 22.66
C GLY A 177 35.11 -48.58 21.60
N PHE A 178 36.42 -48.46 21.38
CA PHE A 178 37.41 -49.54 21.48
C PHE A 178 38.80 -48.99 21.80
#